data_AF-A0A7S3LBM5-F1
#
_entry.id   AF-A0A7S3LBM5-F1
#
_cell.length_a   1.000
_cell.length_b   1.000
_cell.length_c   1.000
_cell.angle_alpha   90.00
_cell.angle_beta   90.00
_cell.angle_gamma   90.00
#
_symmetry.space_group_name_H-M   'P 1'
#
loop_
_entity.id
_entity.type
_entity.pdbx_description
1 polymer ?
#
loop_
_entity_poly.entity_id
_entity_poly.type
_entity_poly.pdbx_seq_one_letter_code
_entity_poly.pdbx_strand_id
1 'polypeptide(L)'
;MISQQSFDRSVVQNQKNAITILDARRVDYAIVDGSDPANKEARNELFSLSNLRGSYPQFFLVSENGSKSFWGDMDTLNIANEEGRLTAELGGDSRAATPLESTMFQDRSVNVGPTAKSAPRSTEDTAAILLLISQQSIDRSVMHNQQIVMTILDSQGINYKTLDGADPANKATRNELFALSERRGRYPQVFIVKDGKKHYWGDHEAVHDANEMGVLAKALNG
;
A
#
# COMPACT_ATOMS: atom_id res chain seq x y z
N MET A 1 -1.38 -19.78 -1.62
CA MET A 1 -0.32 -20.34 -2.49
C MET A 1 0.85 -19.38 -2.55
N ILE A 2 2.06 -19.89 -2.33
CA ILE A 2 3.31 -19.13 -2.35
C ILE A 2 4.31 -19.82 -3.30
N SER A 3 5.46 -19.18 -3.54
CA SER A 3 6.63 -19.74 -4.19
C SER A 3 7.84 -19.59 -3.27
N GLN A 4 8.31 -20.68 -2.68
CA GLN A 4 9.50 -20.64 -1.80
C GLN A 4 10.81 -20.51 -2.58
N GLN A 5 10.83 -20.92 -3.85
CA GLN A 5 12.01 -20.83 -4.72
C GLN A 5 12.06 -19.55 -5.57
N SER A 6 11.23 -18.54 -5.27
CA SER A 6 11.30 -17.27 -6.00
C SER A 6 12.58 -16.51 -5.67
N PHE A 7 13.36 -16.16 -6.70
CA PHE A 7 14.50 -15.25 -6.58
C PHE A 7 14.09 -13.77 -6.66
N ASP A 8 12.81 -13.51 -6.99
CA ASP A 8 12.27 -12.15 -6.99
C ASP A 8 12.03 -11.68 -5.55
N ARG A 9 12.78 -10.66 -5.14
CA ARG A 9 12.71 -10.09 -3.79
C ARG A 9 11.32 -9.53 -3.47
N SER A 10 10.61 -8.99 -4.46
CA SER A 10 9.27 -8.45 -4.27
C SER A 10 8.29 -9.57 -3.92
N VAL A 11 8.37 -10.70 -4.62
CA VAL A 11 7.54 -11.89 -4.35
C VAL A 11 7.84 -12.46 -2.97
N VAL A 12 9.12 -12.60 -2.61
CA VAL A 12 9.52 -13.08 -1.28
C VAL A 12 8.97 -12.16 -0.18
N GLN A 13 9.05 -10.85 -0.37
CA GLN A 13 8.57 -9.88 0.62
C GLN A 13 7.04 -9.87 0.72
N ASN A 14 6.32 -9.89 -0.40
CA ASN A 14 4.85 -9.95 -0.44
C ASN A 14 4.32 -11.19 0.28
N GLN A 15 4.96 -12.34 0.09
CA GLN A 15 4.59 -13.58 0.78
C GLN A 15 4.79 -13.48 2.30
N LYS A 16 5.88 -12.87 2.77
CA LYS A 16 6.13 -12.64 4.20
C LYS A 16 5.10 -11.68 4.80
N ASN A 17 4.80 -10.60 4.08
CA ASN A 17 3.80 -9.62 4.50
C ASN A 17 2.43 -10.26 4.60
N ALA A 18 2.05 -11.08 3.61
CA ALA A 18 0.80 -11.83 3.63
C ALA A 18 0.65 -12.72 4.86
N ILE A 19 1.67 -13.52 5.18
CA ILE A 19 1.68 -14.37 6.37
C ILE A 19 1.54 -13.51 7.64
N THR A 20 2.29 -12.41 7.72
CA THR A 20 2.23 -11.49 8.87
C THR A 20 0.83 -10.89 9.04
N ILE A 21 0.17 -10.48 7.95
CA ILE A 21 -1.22 -9.98 7.96
C ILE A 21 -2.16 -11.04 8.53
N LEU A 22 -2.09 -12.26 7.99
CA LEU A 22 -3.00 -13.34 8.38
C LEU A 22 -2.79 -13.75 9.85
N ASP A 23 -1.55 -13.88 10.30
CA ASP A 23 -1.20 -14.19 11.69
C ASP A 23 -1.69 -13.08 12.65
N ALA A 24 -1.45 -11.81 12.30
CA ALA A 24 -1.88 -10.67 13.11
C ALA A 24 -3.40 -10.59 13.26
N ARG A 25 -4.14 -11.05 12.24
CA ARG A 25 -5.61 -11.11 12.24
C ARG A 25 -6.18 -12.45 12.73
N ARG A 26 -5.31 -13.39 13.13
CA ARG A 26 -5.66 -14.75 13.54
C ARG A 26 -6.60 -15.43 12.53
N VAL A 27 -6.28 -15.27 11.25
CA VAL A 27 -6.96 -15.98 10.18
C VAL A 27 -6.29 -17.35 10.06
N ASP A 28 -7.07 -18.42 10.08
CA ASP A 28 -6.54 -19.76 9.83
C ASP A 28 -6.23 -19.93 8.33
N TYR A 29 -5.04 -20.45 8.01
CA TYR A 29 -4.64 -20.70 6.62
C TYR A 29 -3.74 -21.93 6.48
N ALA A 30 -3.72 -22.48 5.27
CA ALA A 30 -2.77 -23.50 4.85
C ALA A 30 -1.87 -22.95 3.74
N ILE A 31 -0.57 -23.24 3.83
CA ILE A 31 0.40 -22.85 2.81
C ILE A 31 0.53 -23.99 1.77
N VAL A 32 0.31 -23.66 0.51
CA VAL A 32 0.65 -24.50 -0.64
C VAL A 32 1.82 -23.85 -1.36
N ASP A 33 2.95 -24.55 -1.47
CA ASP A 33 4.10 -24.11 -2.25
C ASP A 33 3.94 -24.54 -3.72
N GLY A 34 3.70 -23.58 -4.60
CA GLY A 34 3.57 -23.78 -6.04
C GLY A 34 4.90 -24.00 -6.76
N SER A 35 6.04 -23.78 -6.08
CA SER A 35 7.36 -24.12 -6.63
C SER A 35 7.75 -25.57 -6.40
N ASP A 36 7.13 -26.25 -5.43
CA ASP A 36 7.35 -27.67 -5.16
C ASP A 36 6.73 -28.55 -6.27
N PRO A 37 7.52 -29.40 -6.96
CA PRO A 37 7.01 -30.35 -7.94
C PRO A 37 5.96 -31.32 -7.39
N ALA A 38 5.99 -31.65 -6.09
CA ALA A 38 5.00 -32.51 -5.45
C ALA A 38 3.59 -31.88 -5.45
N ASN A 39 3.50 -30.55 -5.50
CA ASN A 39 2.25 -29.81 -5.53
C ASN A 39 1.79 -29.46 -6.96
N LYS A 40 2.39 -30.05 -8.00
CA LYS A 40 2.11 -29.69 -9.41
C LYS A 40 0.63 -29.72 -9.77
N GLU A 41 -0.10 -30.75 -9.32
CA GLU A 41 -1.54 -30.90 -9.60
C GLU A 41 -2.35 -29.83 -8.88
N ALA A 42 -2.15 -29.68 -7.57
CA ALA A 42 -2.81 -28.65 -6.76
C ALA A 42 -2.52 -27.24 -7.29
N ARG A 43 -1.27 -26.94 -7.64
CA ARG A 43 -0.89 -25.67 -8.26
C ARG A 43 -1.62 -25.42 -9.58
N ASN A 44 -1.69 -26.42 -10.45
CA ASN A 44 -2.37 -26.27 -11.74
C ASN A 44 -3.89 -26.06 -11.57
N GLU A 45 -4.52 -26.74 -10.60
CA GLU A 45 -5.91 -26.50 -10.19
C GLU A 45 -6.08 -25.04 -9.74
N LEU A 46 -5.25 -24.58 -8.79
CA LEU A 46 -5.33 -23.22 -8.23
C LEU A 46 -5.07 -22.13 -9.28
N PHE A 47 -4.12 -22.32 -10.20
CA PHE A 47 -3.91 -21.38 -11.32
C PHE A 47 -5.08 -21.34 -12.29
N SER A 48 -5.79 -22.46 -12.46
CA SER A 48 -6.99 -22.49 -13.31
C SER A 48 -8.14 -21.73 -12.66
N LEU A 49 -8.22 -21.71 -11.32
CA LEU A 49 -9.22 -20.95 -10.58
C LEU A 49 -8.96 -19.44 -10.58
N SER A 50 -7.69 -19.02 -10.49
CA SER A 50 -7.35 -17.59 -10.44
C SER A 50 -7.16 -16.94 -11.81
N ASN A 51 -6.90 -17.73 -12.86
CA ASN A 51 -6.38 -17.27 -14.15
C ASN A 51 -5.06 -16.48 -14.06
N LEU A 52 -4.36 -16.50 -12.92
CA LEU A 52 -3.10 -15.81 -12.69
C LEU A 52 -1.98 -16.83 -12.58
N ARG A 53 -1.12 -16.95 -13.61
CA ARG A 53 0.04 -17.85 -13.57
C ARG A 53 1.29 -17.10 -13.12
N GLY A 54 2.03 -17.71 -12.18
CA GLY A 54 3.32 -17.17 -11.72
C GLY A 54 3.23 -15.91 -10.85
N SER A 55 2.03 -15.42 -10.55
CA SER A 55 1.82 -14.34 -9.57
C SER A 55 1.72 -14.92 -8.17
N TYR A 56 2.45 -14.38 -7.21
CA TYR A 56 2.41 -14.83 -5.82
C TYR A 56 2.53 -13.62 -4.87
N PRO A 57 1.91 -13.68 -3.67
CA PRO A 57 1.01 -14.73 -3.18
C PRO A 57 -0.38 -14.70 -3.83
N GLN A 58 -1.06 -15.85 -3.83
CA GLN A 58 -2.48 -15.99 -4.20
C GLN A 58 -3.25 -16.67 -3.07
N PHE A 59 -4.46 -16.20 -2.77
CA PHE A 59 -5.30 -16.69 -1.70
C PHE A 59 -6.56 -17.35 -2.25
N PHE A 60 -6.94 -18.45 -1.64
CA PHE A 60 -8.08 -19.26 -2.04
C PHE A 60 -8.88 -19.62 -0.81
N LEU A 61 -10.21 -19.58 -0.92
CA LEU A 61 -11.11 -20.10 0.10
C LEU A 61 -11.32 -21.58 -0.13
N VAL A 62 -11.38 -22.34 0.97
CA VAL A 62 -11.75 -23.75 0.95
C VAL A 62 -13.07 -23.88 1.69
N SER A 63 -14.11 -24.32 0.99
CA SER A 63 -15.43 -24.58 1.57
C SER A 63 -15.44 -25.91 2.33
N GLU A 64 -16.43 -26.13 3.19
CA GLU A 64 -16.57 -27.38 3.97
C GLU A 64 -16.66 -28.64 3.09
N ASN A 65 -17.17 -28.50 1.86
CA ASN A 65 -17.24 -29.58 0.87
C ASN A 65 -15.92 -29.83 0.10
N GLY A 66 -14.83 -29.13 0.47
CA GLY A 66 -13.52 -29.21 -0.19
C GLY A 66 -13.41 -28.41 -1.48
N SER A 67 -14.46 -27.71 -1.90
CA SER A 67 -14.41 -26.82 -3.07
C SER A 67 -13.52 -25.61 -2.81
N LYS A 68 -12.71 -25.25 -3.81
CA LYS A 68 -11.77 -24.13 -3.74
C LYS A 68 -12.23 -23.01 -4.66
N SER A 69 -12.18 -21.77 -4.19
CA SER A 69 -12.44 -20.59 -5.01
C SER A 69 -11.32 -19.57 -4.82
N PHE A 70 -11.01 -18.83 -5.88
CA PHE A 70 -10.04 -17.74 -5.80
C PHE A 70 -10.64 -16.58 -5.02
N TRP A 71 -9.94 -16.13 -3.97
CA TRP A 71 -10.33 -14.97 -3.19
C TRP A 71 -9.65 -13.69 -3.69
N GLY A 72 -8.34 -13.78 -3.95
CA GLY A 72 -7.56 -12.62 -4.35
C GLY A 72 -6.06 -12.83 -4.30
N ASP A 73 -5.34 -11.77 -4.62
CA ASP A 73 -3.89 -11.66 -4.58
C ASP A 73 -3.43 -10.76 -3.44
N MET A 74 -2.16 -10.34 -3.46
CA MET A 74 -1.60 -9.44 -2.43
C MET A 74 -2.31 -8.10 -2.35
N ASP A 75 -2.74 -7.54 -3.49
CA ASP A 75 -3.43 -6.25 -3.51
C ASP A 75 -4.81 -6.38 -2.85
N THR A 76 -5.52 -7.48 -3.15
CA THR A 76 -6.79 -7.81 -2.51
C THR A 76 -6.63 -7.94 -0.99
N LEU A 77 -5.56 -8.61 -0.54
CA LEU A 77 -5.24 -8.77 0.88
C LEU A 77 -5.00 -7.43 1.57
N ASN A 78 -4.18 -6.58 0.98
CA ASN A 78 -3.87 -5.26 1.52
C ASN A 78 -5.13 -4.41 1.65
N ILE A 79 -5.94 -4.36 0.59
CA ILE A 79 -7.20 -3.60 0.58
C ILE A 79 -8.16 -4.12 1.66
N ALA A 80 -8.36 -5.43 1.76
CA ALA A 80 -9.26 -6.01 2.76
C ALA A 80 -8.76 -5.76 4.20
N ASN A 81 -7.44 -5.80 4.43
CA ASN A 81 -6.84 -5.50 5.73
C ASN A 81 -6.99 -4.02 6.11
N GLU A 82 -6.71 -3.10 5.18
CA GLU A 82 -6.85 -1.65 5.40
C GLU A 82 -8.31 -1.23 5.61
N GLU A 83 -9.25 -1.85 4.90
CA GLU A 83 -10.68 -1.57 5.06
C GLU A 83 -11.31 -2.28 6.26
N GLY A 84 -10.54 -3.05 7.03
CA GLY A 84 -11.04 -3.81 8.17
C GLY A 84 -12.03 -4.93 7.79
N ARG A 85 -12.09 -5.32 6.50
CA ARG A 85 -12.96 -6.37 5.99
C ARG A 85 -12.34 -7.76 6.07
N LEU A 86 -11.03 -7.86 6.23
CA LEU A 86 -10.29 -9.11 6.14
C LEU A 86 -10.84 -10.20 7.06
N THR A 87 -11.11 -9.87 8.32
CA THR A 87 -11.62 -10.84 9.30
C THR A 87 -13.04 -11.31 8.98
N ALA A 88 -13.88 -10.42 8.43
CA ALA A 88 -15.22 -10.77 7.97
C ALA A 88 -15.19 -11.68 6.73
N GLU A 89 -14.18 -11.54 5.87
CA GLU A 89 -14.08 -12.29 4.62
C GLU A 89 -13.34 -13.62 4.75
N LEU A 90 -12.33 -13.69 5.62
CA LEU A 90 -11.49 -14.86 5.79
C LEU A 90 -11.70 -15.59 7.14
N GLY A 91 -12.53 -15.06 8.04
CA GLY A 91 -12.90 -15.74 9.29
C GLY A 91 -11.94 -15.54 10.46
N GLY A 92 -11.27 -14.39 10.56
CA GLY A 92 -10.35 -14.07 11.67
C GLY A 92 -10.98 -13.32 12.85
N ASP A 93 -10.21 -13.12 13.93
CA ASP A 93 -10.66 -12.40 15.13
C ASP A 93 -10.74 -10.88 14.88
N SER A 94 -11.96 -10.31 14.87
CA SER A 94 -12.18 -8.87 14.69
C SER A 94 -11.62 -7.99 15.83
N ARG A 95 -11.20 -8.60 16.95
CA ARG A 95 -10.65 -7.91 18.14
C ARG A 95 -9.13 -7.74 18.11
N ALA A 96 -8.44 -8.32 17.13
CA ALA A 96 -6.97 -8.33 17.04
C ALA A 96 -6.37 -7.10 16.32
N ALA A 97 -7.13 -6.01 16.14
CA ALA A 97 -6.55 -4.70 15.83
C ALA A 97 -5.96 -4.05 17.10
N THR A 98 -5.09 -4.75 17.81
CA THR A 98 -4.27 -4.11 18.84
C THR A 98 -3.15 -3.34 18.14
N PRO A 99 -3.05 -2.01 18.31
CA PRO A 99 -1.84 -1.29 17.96
C PRO A 99 -0.74 -1.90 18.82
N LEU A 100 0.22 -2.60 18.22
CA LEU A 100 1.41 -3.01 18.95
C LEU A 100 2.12 -1.72 19.38
N GLU A 101 2.12 -1.48 20.69
CA GLU A 101 2.71 -0.33 21.34
C GLU A 101 4.11 -0.05 20.80
N SER A 102 4.25 1.17 20.30
CA SER A 102 5.49 1.93 20.22
C SER A 102 6.40 1.62 21.40
N THR A 103 7.42 0.81 21.17
CA THR A 103 8.58 0.77 22.05
C THR A 103 9.83 1.00 21.23
N MET A 104 10.49 2.10 21.57
CA MET A 104 11.84 2.52 21.20
C MET A 104 12.04 3.18 19.84
N PHE A 105 11.70 4.47 19.75
CA PHE A 105 12.69 5.48 19.37
C PHE A 105 12.51 6.72 20.24
N GLN A 106 13.51 6.94 21.09
CA GLN A 106 13.60 8.02 22.05
C GLN A 106 13.94 9.33 21.33
N ASP A 107 13.08 10.32 21.54
CA ASP A 107 13.41 11.70 21.88
C ASP A 107 14.56 12.37 21.12
N ARG A 108 14.19 13.14 20.09
CA ARG A 108 14.79 14.46 19.86
C ARG A 108 13.67 15.47 19.58
N SER A 109 13.07 15.97 20.67
CA SER A 109 12.45 17.30 20.64
C SER A 109 13.47 18.35 20.20
N VAL A 110 13.28 18.94 19.01
CA VAL A 110 13.83 20.27 18.73
C VAL A 110 12.70 21.27 18.92
N ASN A 111 12.83 21.96 20.04
CA ASN A 111 11.99 23.05 20.51
C ASN A 111 12.32 24.32 19.71
N VAL A 112 11.36 24.87 18.97
CA VAL A 112 11.37 26.30 18.60
C VAL A 112 9.92 26.82 18.72
N GLY A 113 9.69 27.62 19.75
CA GLY A 113 8.45 28.36 19.99
C GLY A 113 8.33 29.66 19.18
N PRO A 114 7.55 30.66 19.65
CA PRO A 114 6.30 31.07 19.01
C PRO A 114 6.37 32.45 18.30
N THR A 115 5.24 32.88 17.70
CA THR A 115 4.89 34.16 17.02
C THR A 115 4.93 34.07 15.47
N ALA A 116 3.99 34.59 14.67
CA ALA A 116 2.95 35.60 14.88
C ALA A 116 1.74 35.37 13.93
N LYS A 117 0.58 35.91 14.32
CA LYS A 117 -0.62 36.07 13.50
C LYS A 117 -0.31 36.72 12.15
N SER A 118 -0.80 36.12 11.06
CA SER A 118 -1.12 36.82 9.80
C SER A 118 -2.38 36.18 9.19
N ALA A 119 -3.35 37.02 8.86
CA ALA A 119 -4.64 36.68 8.26
C ALA A 119 -4.51 36.20 6.79
N PRO A 120 -5.59 35.71 6.14
CA PRO A 120 -5.50 34.85 4.98
C PRO A 120 -5.20 35.65 3.70
N ARG A 121 -4.32 35.12 2.85
CA ARG A 121 -4.11 35.64 1.50
C ARG A 121 -4.49 34.55 0.50
N SER A 122 -5.61 34.78 -0.17
CA SER A 122 -6.12 33.92 -1.23
C SER A 122 -5.33 34.08 -2.53
N THR A 123 -5.33 33.00 -3.31
CA THR A 123 -5.22 32.92 -4.78
C THR A 123 -3.89 33.26 -5.45
N GLU A 124 -3.04 32.24 -5.61
CA GLU A 124 -2.55 31.84 -6.93
C GLU A 124 -2.67 30.31 -7.05
N ASP A 125 -3.13 29.82 -8.20
CA ASP A 125 -3.34 28.42 -8.58
C ASP A 125 -2.02 27.63 -8.59
N THR A 126 -1.44 27.44 -7.40
CA THR A 126 -0.27 26.61 -7.24
C THR A 126 -0.77 25.18 -7.23
N ALA A 127 -0.40 24.41 -8.25
CA ALA A 127 -0.73 22.99 -8.32
C ALA A 127 -0.36 22.33 -6.98
N ALA A 128 -1.36 21.92 -6.21
CA ALA A 128 -1.11 21.36 -4.89
C ALA A 128 -0.78 19.87 -5.08
N ILE A 129 0.45 19.47 -4.76
CA ILE A 129 0.84 18.06 -4.80
C ILE A 129 0.17 17.34 -3.62
N LEU A 130 -0.51 16.24 -3.91
CA LEU A 130 -1.15 15.37 -2.93
C LEU A 130 -0.49 13.99 -2.97
N LEU A 131 0.07 13.55 -1.85
CA LEU A 131 0.73 12.27 -1.67
C LEU A 131 -0.19 11.32 -0.88
N LEU A 132 -0.74 10.32 -1.56
CA LEU A 132 -1.50 9.25 -0.94
C LEU A 132 -0.53 8.22 -0.34
N ILE A 133 -0.64 8.01 0.97
CA ILE A 133 0.19 7.07 1.75
C ILE A 133 -0.70 6.16 2.58
N SER A 134 -0.11 5.13 3.18
CA SER A 134 -0.71 4.29 4.20
C SER A 134 0.23 4.33 5.41
N GLN A 135 -0.09 5.16 6.42
CA GLN A 135 0.76 5.32 7.62
C GLN A 135 0.84 4.06 8.47
N GLN A 136 -0.18 3.21 8.35
CA GLN A 136 -0.31 1.96 9.09
C GLN A 136 0.01 0.73 8.21
N SER A 137 0.70 0.93 7.09
CA SER A 137 1.09 -0.19 6.24
C SER A 137 2.07 -1.10 6.99
N ILE A 138 1.73 -2.37 7.09
CA ILE A 138 2.64 -3.40 7.63
C ILE A 138 3.61 -3.93 6.57
N ASP A 139 3.47 -3.48 5.33
CA ASP A 139 4.44 -3.72 4.29
C ASP A 139 5.63 -2.77 4.43
N ARG A 140 6.79 -3.32 4.81
CA ARG A 140 8.03 -2.55 4.96
C ARG A 140 8.48 -1.90 3.66
N SER A 141 8.23 -2.51 2.51
CA SER A 141 8.55 -1.93 1.21
C SER A 141 7.69 -0.70 0.95
N VAL A 142 6.39 -0.76 1.28
CA VAL A 142 5.51 0.41 1.19
C VAL A 142 6.00 1.53 2.11
N MET A 143 6.30 1.23 3.38
CA MET A 143 6.83 2.23 4.32
C MET A 143 8.14 2.85 3.83
N HIS A 144 9.06 2.03 3.31
CA HIS A 144 10.33 2.48 2.76
C HIS A 144 10.15 3.36 1.52
N ASN A 145 9.33 2.92 0.56
CA ASN A 145 9.07 3.64 -0.68
C ASN A 145 8.37 4.99 -0.43
N GLN A 146 7.42 5.03 0.52
CA GLN A 146 6.80 6.28 0.97
C GLN A 146 7.84 7.24 1.55
N GLN A 147 8.73 6.74 2.40
CA GLN A 147 9.80 7.55 3.00
C GLN A 147 10.78 8.08 1.95
N ILE A 148 11.13 7.27 0.94
CA ILE A 148 11.96 7.71 -0.19
C ILE A 148 11.28 8.86 -0.92
N VAL A 149 10.00 8.72 -1.29
CA VAL A 149 9.26 9.76 -2.00
C VAL A 149 9.21 11.06 -1.19
N MET A 150 8.88 10.98 0.10
CA MET A 150 8.86 12.17 0.99
C MET A 150 10.24 12.84 1.04
N THR A 151 11.30 12.06 1.24
CA THR A 151 12.68 12.57 1.31
C THR A 151 13.09 13.26 0.01
N ILE A 152 12.74 12.69 -1.14
CA ILE A 152 13.03 13.28 -2.45
C ILE A 152 12.28 14.61 -2.59
N LEU A 153 10.97 14.65 -2.32
CA LEU A 153 10.16 15.85 -2.43
C LEU A 153 10.67 16.97 -1.50
N ASP A 154 10.98 16.63 -0.25
CA ASP A 154 11.55 17.56 0.74
C ASP A 154 12.91 18.11 0.26
N SER A 155 13.79 17.25 -0.26
CA SER A 155 15.12 17.65 -0.75
C SER A 155 15.06 18.59 -1.96
N GLN A 156 14.02 18.47 -2.78
CA GLN A 156 13.76 19.33 -3.94
C GLN A 156 12.96 20.59 -3.56
N GLY A 157 12.60 20.75 -2.28
CA GLY A 157 11.78 21.88 -1.80
C GLY A 157 10.36 21.87 -2.37
N ILE A 158 9.84 20.71 -2.75
CA ILE A 158 8.50 20.56 -3.33
C ILE A 158 7.49 20.43 -2.19
N ASN A 159 6.55 21.37 -2.12
CA ASN A 159 5.47 21.30 -1.13
C ASN A 159 4.43 20.26 -1.52
N TYR A 160 4.11 19.36 -0.61
CA TYR A 160 3.04 18.37 -0.78
C TYR A 160 2.16 18.27 0.46
N LYS A 161 0.95 17.76 0.27
CA LYS A 161 0.04 17.35 1.34
C LYS A 161 -0.02 15.84 1.38
N THR A 162 0.07 15.24 2.56
CA THR A 162 -0.15 13.80 2.71
C THR A 162 -1.62 13.50 2.97
N LEU A 163 -2.14 12.45 2.37
CA LEU A 163 -3.44 11.87 2.72
C LEU A 163 -3.22 10.41 3.13
N ASP A 164 -3.58 10.07 4.36
CA ASP A 164 -3.49 8.71 4.85
C ASP A 164 -4.70 7.90 4.37
N GLY A 165 -4.44 6.96 3.46
CA GLY A 165 -5.41 6.02 2.92
C GLY A 165 -5.78 4.93 3.93
N ALA A 166 -5.02 4.70 4.99
CA ALA A 166 -5.41 3.78 6.06
C ALA A 166 -6.51 4.38 6.96
N ASP A 167 -6.60 5.71 7.04
CA ASP A 167 -7.60 6.40 7.86
C ASP A 167 -9.02 6.23 7.26
N PRO A 168 -9.98 5.64 8.00
CA PRO A 168 -11.37 5.52 7.56
C PRO A 168 -12.03 6.86 7.21
N ALA A 169 -11.63 7.98 7.84
CA ALA A 169 -12.17 9.30 7.53
C ALA A 169 -11.86 9.73 6.09
N ASN A 170 -10.76 9.23 5.52
CA ASN A 170 -10.32 9.53 4.16
C ASN A 170 -10.87 8.54 3.12
N LYS A 171 -11.71 7.57 3.51
CA LYS A 171 -12.20 6.49 2.63
C LYS A 171 -12.79 7.00 1.32
N ALA A 172 -13.59 8.06 1.36
CA ALA A 172 -14.20 8.63 0.16
C ALA A 172 -13.14 9.20 -0.80
N THR A 173 -12.24 10.04 -0.30
CA THR A 173 -11.18 10.65 -1.10
C THR A 173 -10.16 9.62 -1.58
N ARG A 174 -9.77 8.65 -0.75
CA ARG A 174 -8.93 7.52 -1.16
C ARG A 174 -9.54 6.76 -2.32
N ASN A 175 -10.84 6.42 -2.24
CA ASN A 175 -11.51 5.68 -3.30
C ASN A 175 -11.57 6.48 -4.61
N GLU A 176 -11.76 7.80 -4.53
CA GLU A 176 -11.64 8.71 -5.69
C GLU A 176 -10.24 8.65 -6.30
N LEU A 177 -9.19 8.77 -5.48
CA LEU A 177 -7.78 8.74 -5.93
C LEU A 177 -7.42 7.40 -6.57
N PHE A 178 -7.87 6.29 -5.99
CA PHE A 178 -7.71 4.96 -6.55
C PHE A 178 -8.43 4.77 -7.89
N ALA A 179 -9.60 5.39 -8.06
CA ALA A 179 -10.30 5.36 -9.34
C ALA A 179 -9.54 6.17 -10.40
N LEU A 180 -8.91 7.29 -10.01
CA LEU A 180 -8.12 8.12 -10.91
C LEU A 180 -6.80 7.47 -11.37
N SER A 181 -6.16 6.71 -10.50
CA SER A 181 -4.90 6.01 -10.83
C SER A 181 -5.10 4.63 -11.44
N GLU A 182 -6.33 4.10 -11.41
CA GLU A 182 -6.67 2.71 -11.71
C GLU A 182 -5.88 1.69 -10.86
N ARG A 183 -5.28 2.14 -9.74
CA ARG A 183 -4.40 1.36 -8.88
C ARG A 183 -4.89 1.42 -7.45
N ARG A 184 -5.63 0.39 -7.03
CA ARG A 184 -6.16 0.27 -5.66
C ARG A 184 -5.13 -0.38 -4.73
N GLY A 185 -5.03 0.10 -3.48
CA GLY A 185 -4.18 -0.50 -2.45
C GLY A 185 -2.67 -0.39 -2.70
N ARG A 186 -2.26 0.45 -3.65
CA ARG A 186 -0.84 0.71 -3.96
C ARG A 186 -0.43 2.04 -3.37
N TYR A 187 0.73 2.08 -2.73
CA TYR A 187 1.27 3.29 -2.11
C TYR A 187 2.81 3.31 -2.26
N PRO A 188 3.44 4.50 -2.26
CA PRO A 188 2.81 5.82 -2.36
C PRO A 188 2.21 6.07 -3.75
N GLN A 189 1.25 7.01 -3.84
CA GLN A 189 0.78 7.57 -5.10
C GLN A 189 0.79 9.09 -5.05
N VAL A 190 1.30 9.72 -6.11
CA VAL A 190 1.42 11.17 -6.25
C VAL A 190 0.34 11.68 -7.19
N PHE A 191 -0.36 12.71 -6.75
CA PHE A 191 -1.40 13.39 -7.50
C PHE A 191 -1.09 14.88 -7.59
N ILE A 192 -1.42 15.46 -8.73
CA ILE A 192 -1.36 16.91 -8.96
C ILE A 192 -2.78 17.44 -8.87
N VAL A 193 -3.00 18.44 -8.00
CA VAL A 193 -4.29 19.13 -7.90
C VAL A 193 -4.19 20.48 -8.62
N LYS A 194 -4.85 20.60 -9.78
CA LYS A 194 -4.94 21.83 -10.59
C LYS A 194 -6.41 22.17 -10.84
N ASP A 195 -6.80 23.43 -10.67
CA ASP A 195 -8.19 23.90 -10.86
C ASP A 195 -9.23 23.07 -10.08
N GLY A 196 -8.86 22.59 -8.89
CA GLY A 196 -9.69 21.70 -8.06
C GLY A 196 -9.84 20.27 -8.57
N LYS A 197 -9.21 19.90 -9.70
CA LYS A 197 -9.19 18.55 -10.25
C LYS A 197 -7.91 17.84 -9.86
N LYS A 198 -8.03 16.55 -9.52
CA LYS A 198 -6.90 15.69 -9.16
C LYS A 198 -6.49 14.86 -10.37
N HIS A 199 -5.20 14.85 -10.67
CA HIS A 199 -4.62 14.06 -11.74
C HIS A 199 -3.59 13.11 -11.14
N TYR A 200 -3.69 11.83 -11.48
CA TYR A 200 -2.64 10.88 -11.13
C TYR A 200 -1.37 11.23 -11.90
N TRP A 201 -0.26 11.40 -11.19
CA TRP A 201 1.04 11.69 -11.80
C TRP A 201 1.93 10.46 -11.84
N GLY A 202 1.98 9.68 -10.75
CA GLY A 202 2.85 8.52 -10.67
C GLY A 202 2.93 7.91 -9.28
N ASP A 203 3.69 6.83 -9.16
CA ASP A 203 4.02 6.14 -7.91
C ASP A 203 5.47 6.42 -7.50
N HIS A 204 6.03 5.59 -6.62
CA HIS A 204 7.42 5.75 -6.17
C HIS A 204 8.45 5.61 -7.30
N GLU A 205 8.23 4.76 -8.30
CA GLU A 205 9.18 4.55 -9.40
C GLU A 205 9.24 5.82 -10.26
N ALA A 206 8.06 6.37 -10.59
CA ALA A 206 7.97 7.62 -11.34
C ALA A 206 8.68 8.79 -10.63
N VAL A 207 8.55 8.90 -9.29
CA VAL A 207 9.26 9.94 -8.51
C VAL A 207 10.76 9.73 -8.57
N HIS A 208 11.21 8.49 -8.37
CA HIS A 208 12.63 8.14 -8.37
C HIS A 208 13.27 8.44 -9.73
N ASP A 209 12.68 7.93 -10.81
CA ASP A 209 13.17 8.12 -12.17
C ASP A 209 13.22 9.61 -12.55
N ALA A 210 12.16 10.37 -12.25
CA ALA A 210 12.13 11.80 -12.53
C ALA A 210 13.16 12.59 -11.71
N ASN A 211 13.49 12.14 -10.50
CA ASN A 211 14.54 12.73 -9.67
C ASN A 211 15.93 12.43 -10.23
N GLU A 212 16.19 11.17 -10.63
CA GLU A 212 17.46 10.79 -11.28
C GLU A 212 17.68 11.55 -12.60
N MET A 213 16.61 11.78 -13.35
CA MET A 213 16.63 12.58 -14.57
C MET A 213 16.74 14.10 -14.31
N GLY A 214 16.63 14.56 -13.06
CA GLY A 214 16.65 15.99 -12.71
C GLY A 214 15.45 16.78 -13.24
N VAL A 215 14.35 16.12 -13.57
CA VAL A 215 13.14 16.75 -14.14
C VAL A 215 11.96 16.80 -13.17
N LEU A 216 12.08 16.19 -11.98
CA LEU A 216 10.98 16.04 -11.02
C LEU A 216 10.28 17.37 -10.69
N ALA A 217 11.04 18.40 -10.28
CA ALA A 217 10.45 19.69 -9.91
C ALA A 217 9.68 20.33 -11.07
N LYS A 218 10.18 20.20 -12.30
CA LYS A 218 9.49 20.68 -13.50
C LYS A 218 8.27 19.83 -13.82
N ALA A 219 8.34 18.52 -13.64
CA ALA A 219 7.26 17.59 -13.93
C ALA A 219 6.08 17.72 -12.95
N LEU A 220 6.34 18.14 -11.71
CA LEU A 220 5.31 18.34 -10.70
C LEU A 220 4.76 19.78 -10.67
N ASN A 221 5.57 20.78 -11.03
CA ASN A 221 5.15 22.19 -11.04
C ASN A 221 4.64 22.69 -12.41
N GLY A 222 4.93 21.97 -13.51
CA GLY A 222 4.47 22.29 -14.87
C GLY A 222 3.07 21.79 -15.13
#